data_AF-A0A846XMA9-F1
#
_entry.id   AF-A0A846XMA9-F1
#
_cell.length_a   1.000
_cell.length_b   1.000
_cell.length_c   1.000
_cell.angle_alpha   90.00
_cell.angle_beta   90.00
_cell.angle_gamma   90.00
#
_symmetry.space_group_name_H-M   'P 1'
#
loop_
_entity.id
_entity.type
_entity.pdbx_description
1 polymer ?
#
loop_
_entity_poly.entity_id
_entity_poly.type
_entity_poly.pdbx_seq_one_letter_code
_entity_poly.pdbx_strand_id
1 'polypeptide(L)'
;MPAALGADVRRALTDGPRAIHAPIISFHRPDREWVYLVGPGIGRSLGRATRDMFDTAGVRIMMSGQRVWLPMSDSFTQWYWVSPPSHARALPSRTAVLTTTRHLLHLQSHSSVRR
;
A
#
# COMPACT_ATOMS: atom_id res chain seq x y z
N MET A 1 1.74 -4.16 4.67
CA MET A 1 1.41 -2.82 5.20
C MET A 1 0.28 -3.00 6.21
N PRO A 2 0.32 -2.37 7.40
CA PRO A 2 -0.75 -2.49 8.38
C PRO A 2 -2.08 -1.99 7.81
N ALA A 3 -3.19 -2.66 8.11
CA ALA A 3 -4.50 -2.32 7.52
C ALA A 3 -4.94 -0.87 7.78
N ALA A 4 -4.69 -0.32 8.98
CA ALA A 4 -5.06 1.07 9.30
C ALA A 4 -4.34 2.07 8.38
N LEU A 5 -3.01 1.98 8.30
CA LEU A 5 -2.22 2.79 7.37
C LEU A 5 -2.60 2.51 5.91
N GLY A 6 -2.90 1.26 5.59
CA GLY A 6 -3.41 0.86 4.29
C GLY A 6 -4.71 1.56 3.93
N ALA A 7 -5.67 1.69 4.85
CA ALA A 7 -6.92 2.39 4.63
C ALA A 7 -6.69 3.88 4.40
N ASP A 8 -5.79 4.51 5.15
CA ASP A 8 -5.45 5.93 4.99
C ASP A 8 -4.76 6.21 3.66
N VAL A 9 -3.81 5.35 3.24
CA VAL A 9 -3.16 5.43 1.93
C VAL A 9 -4.20 5.29 0.81
N ARG A 10 -5.14 4.35 0.93
CA ARG A 10 -6.19 4.14 -0.07
C ARG A 10 -7.03 5.39 -0.21
N ARG A 11 -7.51 5.95 0.91
CA ARG A 11 -8.31 7.18 0.95
C ARG A 11 -7.55 8.34 0.30
N ALA A 12 -6.28 8.54 0.66
CA ALA A 12 -5.47 9.60 0.10
C ALA A 12 -5.24 9.44 -1.42
N LEU A 13 -5.13 8.21 -1.92
CA LEU A 13 -5.01 7.93 -3.35
C LEU A 13 -6.32 8.15 -4.10
N THR A 14 -7.47 7.81 -3.51
CA THR A 14 -8.79 7.93 -4.17
C THR A 14 -9.37 9.32 -4.11
N ASP A 15 -9.13 10.06 -3.03
CA ASP A 15 -9.80 11.33 -2.75
C ASP A 15 -8.97 12.54 -3.24
N GLY A 16 -7.75 12.28 -3.73
CA GLY A 16 -6.86 13.30 -4.24
C GLY A 16 -7.26 13.84 -5.63
N PRO A 17 -6.70 14.99 -6.04
CA PRO A 17 -6.98 15.62 -7.34
C PRO A 17 -6.56 14.77 -8.54
N ARG A 18 -5.71 13.77 -8.32
CA ARG A 18 -5.37 12.71 -9.28
C ARG A 18 -5.79 11.38 -8.69
N ALA A 19 -7.10 11.16 -8.59
CA ALA A 19 -7.67 9.94 -8.04
C ALA A 19 -7.08 8.70 -8.73
N ILE A 20 -6.35 7.90 -7.96
CA ILE A 20 -5.68 6.68 -8.41
C ILE A 20 -6.35 5.50 -7.71
N HIS A 21 -6.92 4.62 -8.52
CA HIS A 21 -7.42 3.34 -8.03
C HIS A 21 -6.28 2.33 -7.95
N ALA A 22 -5.97 1.85 -6.74
CA ALA A 22 -5.00 0.80 -6.52
C ALA A 22 -5.70 -0.52 -6.21
N PRO A 23 -5.40 -1.63 -6.91
CA PRO A 23 -5.85 -2.93 -6.48
C PRO A 23 -5.15 -3.32 -5.18
N ILE A 24 -5.93 -3.78 -4.21
CA ILE A 24 -5.43 -4.13 -2.88
C ILE A 24 -5.97 -5.50 -2.51
N ILE A 25 -5.06 -6.36 -2.04
CA ILE A 25 -5.40 -7.68 -1.52
C ILE A 25 -5.01 -7.78 -0.05
N SER A 26 -5.67 -8.69 0.66
CA SER A 26 -5.34 -9.02 2.04
C SER A 26 -5.61 -10.51 2.27
N PHE A 27 -4.97 -11.06 3.31
CA PHE A 27 -5.19 -12.44 3.76
C PHE A 27 -6.00 -12.44 5.05
N HIS A 28 -6.99 -13.32 5.15
CA HIS A 28 -7.85 -13.44 6.31
C HIS A 28 -7.11 -14.04 7.53
N ARG A 29 -6.46 -13.18 8.34
CA ARG A 29 -5.76 -13.53 9.59
C ARG A 29 -5.89 -12.44 10.66
N PRO A 30 -5.66 -12.73 11.95
CA PRO A 30 -5.33 -11.70 12.93
C PRO A 30 -4.12 -10.90 12.44
N ASP A 31 -4.13 -9.58 12.60
CA ASP A 31 -3.12 -8.67 12.01
C ASP A 31 -3.11 -8.66 10.47
N ARG A 32 -4.26 -8.24 9.92
CA ARG A 32 -4.50 -8.14 8.48
C ARG A 32 -3.53 -7.11 7.88
N GLU A 33 -2.59 -7.62 7.09
CA GLU A 33 -1.79 -6.76 6.23
C GLU A 33 -2.51 -6.54 4.91
N TRP A 34 -2.40 -5.32 4.38
CA TRP A 34 -2.79 -4.99 3.04
C TRP A 34 -1.57 -5.01 2.13
N VAL A 35 -1.78 -5.51 0.91
CA VAL A 35 -0.79 -5.55 -0.16
C VAL A 35 -1.33 -4.76 -1.34
N TYR A 36 -0.65 -3.67 -1.67
CA TYR A 36 -0.94 -2.84 -2.83
C TYR A 36 -0.29 -3.44 -4.07
N LEU A 37 -1.08 -3.67 -5.11
CA LEU A 37 -0.56 -4.05 -6.42
C LEU A 37 -0.19 -2.79 -7.19
N VAL A 38 1.06 -2.71 -7.62
CA VAL A 38 1.63 -1.55 -8.31
C VAL A 38 2.28 -1.97 -9.62
N GLY A 39 2.35 -1.03 -10.56
CA GLY A 39 3.07 -1.24 -11.81
C GLY A 39 4.58 -1.43 -11.59
N PRO A 40 5.30 -1.85 -12.65
CA PRO A 40 6.74 -2.06 -12.58
C PRO A 40 7.46 -0.84 -11.99
N GLY A 41 8.44 -1.10 -11.13
CA GLY A 41 9.20 -0.07 -10.45
C GLY A 41 10.16 0.64 -11.40
N ILE A 42 9.65 1.53 -12.24
CA ILE A 42 10.46 2.45 -13.03
C ILE A 42 10.85 3.61 -12.11
N GLY A 43 12.09 3.62 -11.60
CA GLY A 43 12.56 4.66 -10.70
C GLY A 43 13.80 4.29 -9.88
N ARG A 44 14.28 5.25 -9.07
CA ARG A 44 15.44 5.05 -8.19
C ARG A 44 15.07 4.24 -6.95
N SER A 45 16.06 3.53 -6.40
CA SER A 45 15.96 2.88 -5.10
C SER A 45 15.58 3.87 -3.99
N LEU A 46 14.82 3.40 -3.00
CA LEU A 46 14.52 4.21 -1.81
C LEU A 46 15.78 4.49 -1.02
N GLY A 47 15.94 5.75 -0.58
CA GLY A 47 16.98 6.12 0.37
C GLY A 47 16.80 5.42 1.72
N ARG A 48 17.90 5.17 2.43
CA ARG A 48 17.93 4.46 3.71
C ARG A 48 16.92 5.00 4.73
N ALA A 49 16.90 6.32 4.94
CA ALA A 49 15.97 6.96 5.90
C ALA A 49 14.50 6.68 5.59
N THR A 50 14.09 6.65 4.32
CA THR A 50 12.71 6.31 3.94
C THR A 50 12.42 4.83 4.16
N ARG A 51 13.41 3.96 3.93
CA ARG A 51 13.28 2.53 4.18
C ARG A 51 13.11 2.23 5.67
N ASP A 52 13.92 2.84 6.52
CA ASP A 52 13.86 2.66 7.98
C ASP A 52 12.54 3.18 8.55
N MET A 53 12.05 4.32 8.05
CA MET A 53 10.73 4.85 8.40
C MET A 53 9.60 3.90 8.00
N PHE A 54 9.67 3.31 6.81
CA PHE A 54 8.69 2.32 6.35
C PHE A 54 8.73 1.05 7.21
N ASP A 55 9.93 0.54 7.51
CA ASP A 55 10.09 -0.64 8.34
C ASP A 55 9.52 -0.43 9.75
N THR A 56 9.82 0.72 10.37
CA THR A 56 9.26 1.13 11.67
C THR A 56 7.73 1.21 11.64
N ALA A 57 7.15 1.60 10.51
CA ALA A 57 5.70 1.66 10.32
C ALA A 57 5.06 0.32 9.85
N GLY A 58 5.82 -0.78 9.80
CA GLY A 58 5.34 -2.08 9.30
C GLY A 58 5.08 -2.12 7.79
N VAL A 59 5.60 -1.15 7.03
CA VAL A 59 5.47 -1.09 5.58
C VAL A 59 6.60 -1.88 4.93
N ARG A 60 6.24 -3.03 4.37
CA ARG A 60 7.16 -3.89 3.63
C ARG A 60 7.00 -3.69 2.14
N ILE A 61 8.12 -3.65 1.42
CA ILE A 61 8.16 -3.61 -0.04
C ILE A 61 8.61 -4.97 -0.54
N MET A 62 7.79 -5.56 -1.41
CA MET A 62 8.14 -6.84 -2.01
C MET A 62 9.29 -6.67 -3.01
N MET A 63 10.33 -7.48 -2.83
CA MET A 63 11.49 -7.54 -3.72
C MET A 63 11.20 -8.47 -4.91
N SER A 64 11.98 -8.32 -5.98
CA SER A 64 11.93 -9.26 -7.12
C SER A 64 12.11 -10.70 -6.65
N GLY A 65 11.34 -11.64 -7.20
CA GLY A 65 11.32 -13.05 -6.81
C GLY A 65 10.36 -13.40 -5.68
N GLN A 66 9.86 -12.43 -4.91
CA GLN A 66 8.78 -12.67 -3.96
C GLN A 66 7.43 -12.78 -4.70
N ARG A 67 6.56 -13.65 -4.20
CA ARG A 67 5.27 -13.97 -4.81
C ARG A 67 4.12 -13.67 -3.86
N VAL A 68 3.00 -13.27 -4.43
CA VAL A 68 1.73 -13.12 -3.72
C VAL A 68 0.65 -13.87 -4.48
N TRP A 69 -0.30 -14.45 -3.76
CA TRP A 69 -1.46 -15.10 -4.35
C TRP A 69 -2.54 -14.07 -4.65
N LEU A 70 -2.97 -14.00 -5.90
CA LEU A 70 -4.10 -13.16 -6.28
C LEU A 70 -5.41 -13.90 -5.98
N PRO A 71 -6.39 -13.25 -5.33
CA PRO A 71 -7.70 -13.82 -5.13
C PRO A 71 -8.36 -14.14 -6.48
N MET A 72 -8.79 -15.40 -6.64
CA MET A 72 -9.54 -15.89 -7.79
C MET A 72 -11.05 -15.94 -7.53
N SER A 73 -11.47 -15.72 -6.28
CA SER A 73 -12.87 -15.70 -5.86
C SER A 73 -13.10 -14.61 -4.82
N ASP A 74 -14.36 -14.24 -4.60
CA ASP A 74 -14.77 -13.26 -3.58
C ASP A 74 -14.89 -13.88 -2.18
N SER A 75 -14.36 -15.09 -1.96
CA SER A 75 -14.40 -15.73 -0.66
C SER A 75 -13.50 -15.03 0.36
N PHE A 76 -14.06 -14.68 1.52
CA PHE A 76 -13.33 -14.06 2.63
C PHE A 76 -12.54 -15.06 3.49
N THR A 77 -12.55 -16.36 3.17
CA THR A 77 -11.84 -17.39 3.96
C THR A 77 -10.35 -17.51 3.59
N GLN A 78 -9.89 -16.81 2.54
CA GLN A 78 -8.51 -16.87 2.04
C GLN A 78 -7.98 -15.46 1.69
N TRP A 79 -7.12 -15.37 0.67
CA TRP A 79 -6.80 -14.10 0.02
C TRP A 79 -8.07 -13.51 -0.58
N TYR A 80 -8.34 -12.24 -0.31
CA TYR A 80 -9.51 -11.52 -0.82
C TYR A 80 -9.12 -10.13 -1.34
N TRP A 81 -9.94 -9.59 -2.24
CA TRP A 81 -9.80 -8.23 -2.73
C TRP A 81 -10.36 -7.26 -1.69
N VAL A 82 -9.50 -6.38 -1.17
CA VAL A 82 -9.94 -5.17 -0.45
C VAL A 82 -10.43 -4.12 -1.44
N SER A 83 -9.73 -4.02 -2.58
CA SER A 83 -10.12 -3.20 -3.72
C SER A 83 -9.76 -3.99 -4.99
N PRO A 84 -10.73 -4.50 -5.75
CA PRO A 84 -10.44 -5.28 -6.95
C PRO A 84 -9.90 -4.39 -8.07
N PRO A 85 -9.14 -4.93 -9.04
CA PRO A 85 -8.70 -4.14 -10.19
C PRO A 85 -9.91 -3.60 -10.99
N SER A 86 -9.91 -2.31 -11.30
CA SER A 86 -10.90 -1.69 -12.20
C SER A 86 -10.54 -1.96 -13.66
N HIS A 87 -11.50 -2.41 -14.48
CA HIS A 87 -11.30 -2.84 -15.87
C HIS A 87 -10.31 -1.96 -16.68
N ALA A 88 -9.30 -2.62 -17.26
CA ALA A 88 -8.33 -2.09 -18.22
C ALA A 88 -7.43 -0.90 -17.80
N ARG A 89 -7.46 -0.46 -16.53
CA ARG A 89 -6.52 0.58 -16.06
C ARG A 89 -5.17 -0.02 -15.67
N ALA A 90 -4.10 0.64 -16.12
CA ALA A 90 -2.74 0.33 -15.68
C ALA A 90 -2.65 0.39 -14.15
N LEU A 91 -1.89 -0.54 -13.56
CA LEU A 91 -1.60 -0.52 -12.13
C LEU A 91 -1.02 0.85 -11.72
N PRO A 92 -1.34 1.33 -10.50
CA PRO A 92 -0.78 2.58 -10.00
C PRO A 92 0.74 2.52 -10.01
N SER A 93 1.40 3.65 -10.24
CA SER A 93 2.85 3.68 -10.14
C SER A 93 3.30 3.37 -8.72
N ARG A 94 4.37 2.59 -8.57
CA ARG A 94 4.98 2.31 -7.26
C ARG A 94 5.30 3.60 -6.52
N THR A 95 5.81 4.61 -7.23
CA THR A 95 6.12 5.93 -6.66
C THR A 95 4.90 6.60 -6.05
N ALA A 96 3.72 6.57 -6.68
CA ALA A 96 2.53 7.20 -6.14
C ALA A 96 2.14 6.61 -4.78
N VAL A 97 2.14 5.28 -4.65
CA VAL A 97 1.81 4.61 -3.38
C VAL A 97 2.85 4.95 -2.30
N LEU A 98 4.15 4.88 -2.63
CA LEU A 98 5.22 5.14 -1.67
C LEU A 98 5.28 6.61 -1.23
N THR A 99 5.12 7.56 -2.15
CA THR A 99 5.10 9.00 -1.83
C THR A 99 3.90 9.34 -0.96
N THR A 100 2.73 8.77 -1.25
CA THR A 100 1.53 8.96 -0.41
C THR A 100 1.74 8.37 0.99
N THR A 101 2.30 7.16 1.07
CA THR A 101 2.63 6.51 2.35
C THR A 101 3.60 7.37 3.16
N ARG A 102 4.67 7.86 2.53
CA ARG A 102 5.66 8.72 3.18
C ARG A 102 5.05 10.03 3.70
N HIS A 103 4.19 10.65 2.90
CA HIS A 103 3.49 11.88 3.30
C HIS A 103 2.65 11.66 4.57
N LEU A 104 1.85 10.58 4.61
CA LEU A 104 1.02 10.25 5.77
C LEU A 104 1.84 9.95 7.03
N LEU A 105 2.93 9.20 6.90
CA LEU A 105 3.81 8.91 8.04
C LEU A 105 4.45 10.18 8.60
N HIS A 106 4.87 11.11 7.74
CA HIS A 106 5.35 12.41 8.21
C HIS A 106 4.27 13.18 8.97
N LEU A 107 3.02 13.21 8.50
CA LEU A 107 1.93 13.89 9.22
C LEU A 107 1.66 13.26 10.59
N GLN A 108 1.73 11.94 10.71
CA GLN A 108 1.56 11.22 11.97
C GLN A 108 2.69 11.53 12.97
N SER A 109 3.94 11.59 12.51
CA SER A 109 5.08 11.98 13.35
C SER A 109 4.93 13.38 13.95
N HIS A 110 4.40 14.35 13.19
CA HIS A 110 4.19 15.71 13.69
C HIS A 110 2.99 15.82 14.65
N SER A 111 2.02 14.93 14.52
CA SER A 111 0.84 14.88 15.40
C SER A 111 1.16 14.31 16.79
N SER A 112 2.17 13.42 16.88
CA SER A 112 2.60 12.79 18.13
C SER A 112 3.47 13.71 19.02
N VAL A 113 4.01 14.80 18.49
CA VAL A 113 4.87 15.75 19.24
C VAL A 113 4.05 16.83 19.97
N ARG A 114 2.74 16.89 19.76
CA ARG A 114 1.84 17.88 20.37
C ARG A 114 0.98 17.35 21.52
N ARG A 115 1.32 16.20 22.12
CA ARG A 115 0.65 15.63 23.29
C ARG A 115 1.56 15.60 24.50
#